data_AF-A0A7W1P957-F1
#
_entry.id   AF-A0A7W1P957-F1
#
_cell.length_a   1.000
_cell.length_b   1.000
_cell.length_c   1.000
_cell.angle_alpha   90.00
_cell.angle_beta   90.00
_cell.angle_gamma   90.00
#
_symmetry.space_group_name_H-M   'P 1'
#
loop_
_entity.id
_entity.type
_entity.pdbx_description
1 polymer ?
#
loop_
_entity_poly.entity_id
_entity_poly.type
_entity_poly.pdbx_seq_one_letter_code
_entity_poly.pdbx_strand_id
1 'polypeptide(L)'
;MPAARRRTPGRRRWLWWLAPLPVALLLAAAPIACSTTVVAPAALSDPVPIFVVDYGTTSAVVLPYGDDLLAFVYGDWQYYALTNNHLLNGVAALVWPTQGTLGRGRLRGPPAREQVLAQLRGRGVEDVHVVRVERADVERLVQRLDELYEAHRATEVANADYGMSFVHHPRRYTWFWNSNHQTAAWLEAVGCEVRGPAFASRWRIEEADR
;
A
#
# COMPACT_ATOMS: atom_id res chain seq x y z
N MET A 1 61.15 -20.89 47.79
CA MET A 1 60.64 -20.83 46.41
C MET A 1 59.13 -20.60 46.46
N PRO A 2 58.58 -19.46 45.98
CA PRO A 2 57.15 -19.20 46.02
C PRO A 2 56.44 -19.69 44.75
N ALA A 3 55.24 -20.26 44.92
CA ALA A 3 54.39 -20.76 43.84
C ALA A 3 53.74 -19.61 43.06
N ALA A 4 53.87 -19.64 41.73
CA ALA A 4 53.30 -18.66 40.82
C ALA A 4 51.77 -18.82 40.69
N ARG A 5 51.01 -17.80 41.13
CA ARG A 5 49.56 -17.70 40.88
C ARG A 5 49.31 -17.39 39.40
N ARG A 6 48.73 -18.34 38.66
CA ARG A 6 48.22 -18.10 37.30
C ARG A 6 46.94 -17.27 37.37
N ARG A 7 46.97 -16.06 36.79
CA ARG A 7 45.78 -15.24 36.54
C ARG A 7 45.05 -15.80 35.33
N THR A 8 43.78 -16.17 35.49
CA THR A 8 42.89 -16.50 34.38
C THR A 8 42.42 -15.22 33.68
N PRO A 9 42.38 -15.15 32.34
CA PRO A 9 41.83 -13.98 31.64
C PRO A 9 40.31 -13.98 31.73
N GLY A 10 39.73 -12.83 32.10
CA GLY A 10 38.30 -12.64 32.27
C GLY A 10 37.51 -12.88 30.97
N ARG A 11 36.74 -13.97 30.94
CA ARG A 11 35.74 -14.29 29.91
C ARG A 11 34.52 -13.36 30.02
N ARG A 12 34.65 -12.06 29.78
CA ARG A 12 33.52 -11.10 29.94
C ARG A 12 33.42 -9.96 28.91
N ARG A 13 34.09 -10.05 27.75
CA ARG A 13 34.05 -8.97 26.72
C ARG A 13 33.22 -9.28 25.47
N TRP A 14 32.69 -10.49 25.32
CA TRP A 14 32.04 -10.95 24.08
C TRP A 14 30.52 -10.74 24.04
N LEU A 15 29.84 -10.57 25.18
CA LEU A 15 28.39 -10.33 25.21
C LEU A 15 27.95 -8.91 24.81
N TRP A 16 28.87 -7.94 24.73
CA TRP A 16 28.53 -6.54 24.44
C TRP A 16 28.31 -6.27 22.94
N TRP A 17 28.69 -7.20 22.05
CA TRP A 17 28.54 -7.05 20.60
C TRP A 17 27.19 -7.58 20.07
N LEU A 18 26.42 -8.30 20.88
CA LEU A 18 25.09 -8.82 20.50
C LEU A 18 23.93 -7.95 21.00
N ALA A 19 24.20 -6.97 21.89
CA ALA A 19 23.21 -6.04 22.42
C ALA A 19 22.64 -5.00 21.43
N PRO A 20 23.34 -4.52 20.37
CA PRO A 20 22.76 -3.50 19.49
C PRO A 20 21.77 -4.07 18.47
N LEU A 21 21.83 -5.38 18.18
CA LEU A 21 21.04 -6.02 17.12
C LEU A 21 19.52 -6.07 17.42
N PRO A 22 19.05 -6.46 18.62
CA PRO A 22 17.64 -6.40 18.95
C PRO A 22 17.10 -4.97 19.06
N VAL A 23 17.92 -4.01 19.51
CA VAL A 23 17.53 -2.59 19.58
C VAL A 23 17.42 -1.97 18.17
N ALA A 24 18.36 -2.30 17.28
CA ALA A 24 18.31 -1.88 15.87
C ALA A 24 17.10 -2.50 15.13
N LEU A 25 16.77 -3.77 15.40
CA LEU A 25 15.55 -4.39 14.85
C LEU A 25 14.27 -3.72 15.37
N LEU A 26 14.22 -3.39 16.67
CA LEU A 26 13.07 -2.69 17.26
C LEU A 26 12.88 -1.29 16.67
N LEU A 27 13.98 -0.55 16.47
CA LEU A 27 13.96 0.77 15.85
C LEU A 27 13.59 0.71 14.36
N ALA A 28 13.99 -0.34 13.64
CA ALA A 28 13.58 -0.57 12.25
C ALA A 28 12.09 -0.93 12.10
N ALA A 29 11.45 -1.48 13.13
CA ALA A 29 10.02 -1.81 13.12
C ALA A 29 9.11 -0.62 13.49
N ALA A 30 9.64 0.42 14.16
CA ALA A 30 8.88 1.58 14.60
C ALA A 30 8.11 2.34 13.50
N PRO A 31 8.62 2.51 12.25
CA PRO A 31 7.90 3.20 11.18
C PRO A 31 6.61 2.50 10.74
N ILE A 32 6.51 1.19 10.96
CA ILE A 32 5.35 0.36 10.57
C ILE A 32 4.14 0.63 11.49
N ALA A 33 4.40 1.13 12.71
CA ALA A 33 3.36 1.42 13.69
C ALA A 33 2.71 2.80 13.49
N CYS A 34 3.33 3.70 12.72
CA CYS A 34 2.79 5.03 12.45
C CYS A 34 1.64 4.96 11.43
N SER A 35 0.48 5.51 11.80
CA SER A 35 -0.64 5.71 10.88
C SER A 35 -0.31 6.76 9.84
N THR A 36 -0.83 6.60 8.63
CA THR A 36 -0.78 7.61 7.58
C THR A 36 -2.09 8.39 7.59
N THR A 37 -1.99 9.71 7.68
CA THR A 37 -3.15 10.59 7.76
C THR A 37 -3.40 11.20 6.40
N VAL A 38 -4.64 11.14 5.93
CA VAL A 38 -5.11 11.72 4.68
C VAL A 38 -6.04 12.86 5.06
N VAL A 39 -5.67 14.08 4.67
CA VAL A 39 -6.51 15.27 4.87
C VAL A 39 -7.24 15.53 3.57
N ALA A 40 -8.57 15.49 3.61
CA ALA A 40 -9.43 15.77 2.47
C ALA A 40 -9.31 17.26 2.05
N PRO A 41 -9.42 17.59 0.75
CA PRO A 41 -9.39 18.98 0.28
C PRO A 41 -10.55 19.82 0.86
N ALA A 42 -10.26 21.05 1.31
CA ALA A 42 -11.21 21.91 2.02
C ALA A 42 -12.32 22.53 1.13
N ALA A 43 -12.00 22.84 -0.12
CA ALA A 43 -12.86 23.59 -1.03
C ALA A 43 -13.10 22.79 -2.32
N LEU A 44 -14.30 22.21 -2.42
CA LEU A 44 -14.72 21.39 -3.56
C LEU A 44 -15.88 22.06 -4.29
N SER A 45 -15.81 22.13 -5.61
CA SER A 45 -16.85 22.69 -6.47
C SER A 45 -17.85 21.63 -6.90
N ASP A 46 -17.37 20.47 -7.35
CA ASP A 46 -18.17 19.29 -7.67
C ASP A 46 -17.63 18.06 -6.89
N PRO A 47 -18.03 17.91 -5.61
CA PRO A 47 -17.49 16.87 -4.73
C PRO A 47 -18.03 15.48 -5.12
N VAL A 48 -17.11 14.53 -5.29
CA VAL A 48 -17.43 13.11 -5.47
C VAL A 48 -16.76 12.25 -4.40
N PRO A 49 -17.40 11.16 -3.94
CA PRO A 49 -16.78 10.24 -3.01
C PRO A 49 -15.83 9.29 -3.76
N ILE A 50 -14.62 9.16 -3.24
CA ILE A 50 -13.71 8.05 -3.54
C ILE A 50 -13.57 7.17 -2.30
N PHE A 51 -13.06 5.95 -2.49
CA PHE A 51 -12.90 5.00 -1.40
C PHE A 51 -11.46 4.52 -1.31
N VAL A 52 -10.91 4.56 -0.10
CA VAL A 52 -9.65 3.89 0.24
C VAL A 52 -10.02 2.59 0.93
N VAL A 53 -9.73 1.47 0.27
CA VAL A 53 -9.99 0.15 0.82
C VAL A 53 -8.73 -0.35 1.51
N ASP A 54 -8.87 -0.68 2.78
CA ASP A 54 -7.81 -1.21 3.62
C ASP A 54 -7.96 -2.74 3.75
N TYR A 55 -6.93 -3.49 3.35
CA TYR A 55 -6.83 -4.94 3.53
C TYR A 55 -5.80 -5.32 4.63
N GLY A 56 -5.44 -4.38 5.49
CA GLY A 56 -4.46 -4.50 6.58
C GLY A 56 -3.00 -4.47 6.13
N THR A 57 -2.68 -5.21 5.07
CA THR A 57 -1.31 -5.29 4.51
C THR A 57 -1.13 -4.48 3.23
N THR A 58 -2.23 -4.25 2.50
CA THR A 58 -2.25 -3.52 1.24
C THR A 58 -3.50 -2.66 1.16
N SER A 59 -3.47 -1.69 0.25
CA SER A 59 -4.58 -0.78 0.00
C SER A 59 -4.97 -0.75 -1.47
N ALA A 60 -6.22 -0.38 -1.71
CA ALA A 60 -6.76 -0.06 -3.03
C ALA A 60 -7.43 1.31 -3.01
N VAL A 61 -7.49 1.95 -4.17
CA VAL A 61 -8.36 3.13 -4.37
C VAL A 61 -9.49 2.73 -5.30
N VAL A 62 -10.72 3.05 -4.91
CA VAL A 62 -11.91 2.87 -5.74
C VAL A 62 -12.43 4.24 -6.13
N LEU A 63 -12.51 4.46 -7.44
CA LEU A 63 -12.83 5.73 -8.07
C LEU A 63 -14.18 5.61 -8.81
N PRO A 64 -15.06 6.62 -8.71
CA PRO A 64 -16.26 6.72 -9.55
C PRO A 64 -15.91 6.68 -11.04
N TYR A 65 -16.70 5.94 -11.81
CA TYR A 65 -16.59 5.87 -13.26
C TYR A 65 -17.99 5.69 -13.89
N GLY A 66 -18.61 6.81 -14.27
CA GLY A 66 -20.02 6.83 -14.65
C GLY A 66 -20.92 6.37 -13.51
N ASP A 67 -21.81 5.43 -13.79
CA ASP A 67 -22.70 4.79 -12.80
C ASP A 67 -22.04 3.63 -12.03
N ASP A 68 -20.79 3.31 -12.35
CA ASP A 68 -20.01 2.23 -11.76
C ASP A 68 -18.78 2.78 -11.04
N LEU A 69 -17.93 1.86 -10.57
CA LEU A 69 -16.72 2.12 -9.83
C LEU A 69 -15.55 1.34 -10.44
N LEU A 70 -14.38 1.95 -10.50
CA LEU A 70 -13.13 1.29 -10.85
C LEU A 70 -12.24 1.16 -9.62
N ALA A 71 -11.83 -0.07 -9.32
CA ALA A 71 -10.87 -0.37 -8.28
C ALA A 71 -9.47 -0.47 -8.90
N PHE A 72 -8.52 0.27 -8.35
CA PHE A 72 -7.12 0.23 -8.72
C PHE A 72 -6.26 -0.22 -7.54
N VAL A 73 -5.30 -1.09 -7.83
CA VAL A 73 -4.35 -1.63 -6.87
C VAL A 73 -2.95 -1.60 -7.46
N TYR A 74 -1.95 -1.37 -6.61
CA TYR A 74 -0.55 -1.52 -6.96
C TYR A 74 0.10 -2.54 -6.06
N GLY A 75 1.00 -3.34 -6.59
CA GLY A 75 1.67 -4.37 -5.80
C GLY A 75 2.87 -4.98 -6.50
N ASP A 76 3.36 -6.07 -5.94
CA ASP A 76 4.37 -6.92 -6.57
C ASP A 76 3.71 -7.86 -7.59
N TRP A 77 4.32 -8.03 -8.76
CA TRP A 77 3.79 -8.87 -9.84
C TRP A 77 3.70 -10.36 -9.45
N GLN A 78 4.75 -10.91 -8.83
CA GLN A 78 4.79 -12.34 -8.50
C GLN A 78 3.82 -12.65 -7.36
N TYR A 79 3.86 -11.84 -6.30
CA TYR A 79 3.04 -12.04 -5.11
C TYR A 79 1.57 -11.73 -5.39
N TYR A 80 1.29 -10.59 -6.03
CA TYR A 80 -0.07 -10.05 -6.11
C TYR A 80 -0.78 -10.41 -7.43
N ALA A 81 -0.14 -10.24 -8.59
CA ALA A 81 -0.79 -10.55 -9.86
C ALA A 81 -0.89 -12.07 -10.11
N LEU A 82 0.18 -12.81 -9.80
CA LEU A 82 0.27 -14.26 -10.06
C LEU A 82 -0.12 -15.15 -8.87
N THR A 83 -0.53 -14.57 -7.73
CA THR A 83 -0.85 -15.29 -6.47
C THR A 83 0.27 -16.24 -6.03
N ASN A 84 1.53 -15.92 -6.35
CA ASN A 84 2.67 -16.78 -6.04
C ASN A 84 3.18 -16.52 -4.62
N ASN A 85 2.41 -16.97 -3.62
CA ASN A 85 2.59 -16.67 -2.19
C ASN A 85 3.72 -17.47 -1.51
N HIS A 86 4.74 -17.91 -2.24
CA HIS A 86 5.90 -18.54 -1.61
C HIS A 86 6.63 -17.52 -0.71
N LEU A 87 6.94 -17.92 0.53
CA LEU A 87 7.63 -17.09 1.55
C LEU A 87 8.89 -16.37 1.02
N LEU A 88 9.58 -16.99 0.05
CA LEU A 88 10.78 -16.44 -0.58
C LEU A 88 10.50 -15.16 -1.40
N ASN A 89 9.30 -15.04 -2.01
CA ASN A 89 8.92 -13.85 -2.78
C ASN A 89 8.65 -12.66 -1.86
N GLY A 90 8.08 -12.92 -0.67
CA GLY A 90 7.92 -11.91 0.37
C GLY A 90 9.27 -11.36 0.84
N VAL A 91 10.27 -12.22 1.06
CA VAL A 91 11.63 -11.80 1.45
C VAL A 91 12.38 -11.11 0.30
N ALA A 92 12.24 -11.58 -0.94
CA ALA A 92 12.88 -10.95 -2.09
C ALA A 92 12.41 -9.51 -2.30
N ALA A 93 11.10 -9.25 -2.15
CA ALA A 93 10.53 -7.91 -2.24
C ALA A 93 11.03 -6.95 -1.12
N LEU A 94 11.51 -7.49 0.01
CA LEU A 94 12.12 -6.71 1.09
C LEU A 94 13.56 -6.31 0.80
N VAL A 95 14.30 -7.09 -0.01
CA VAL A 95 15.76 -6.95 -0.18
C VAL A 95 16.15 -6.43 -1.57
N TRP A 96 15.33 -6.67 -2.61
CA TRP A 96 15.63 -6.23 -3.97
C TRP A 96 14.40 -5.68 -4.71
N PRO A 97 14.54 -4.66 -5.58
CA PRO A 97 13.44 -4.17 -6.40
C PRO A 97 12.86 -5.24 -7.32
N THR A 98 11.56 -5.48 -7.24
CA THR A 98 10.82 -6.47 -8.03
C THR A 98 9.90 -5.79 -9.05
N GLN A 99 9.33 -6.58 -9.97
CA GLN A 99 8.39 -6.06 -10.97
C GLN A 99 7.10 -5.60 -10.28
N GLY A 100 6.73 -4.34 -10.47
CA GLY A 100 5.44 -3.82 -9.97
C GLY A 100 4.28 -4.23 -10.87
N THR A 101 3.07 -4.18 -10.33
CA THR A 101 1.82 -4.40 -11.08
C THR A 101 0.81 -3.28 -10.87
N LEU A 102 0.02 -2.98 -11.90
CA LEU A 102 -1.22 -2.24 -11.79
C LEU A 102 -2.39 -3.21 -12.00
N GLY A 103 -3.22 -3.36 -10.98
CA GLY A 103 -4.48 -4.08 -11.08
C GLY A 103 -5.64 -3.13 -11.32
N ARG A 104 -6.57 -3.54 -12.17
CA ARG A 104 -7.82 -2.85 -12.49
C ARG A 104 -8.99 -3.81 -12.33
N GLY A 105 -10.01 -3.37 -11.61
CA GLY A 105 -11.26 -4.10 -11.40
C GLY A 105 -12.45 -3.17 -11.53
N ARG A 106 -13.63 -3.72 -11.83
CA ARG A 106 -14.88 -2.96 -11.92
C ARG A 106 -15.85 -3.43 -10.85
N LEU A 107 -16.38 -2.50 -10.08
CA LEU A 107 -17.47 -2.72 -9.14
C LEU A 107 -18.72 -2.05 -9.72
N ARG A 108 -19.86 -2.73 -9.64
CA ARG A 108 -21.11 -2.27 -10.24
C ARG A 108 -21.90 -1.38 -9.30
N GLY A 109 -22.62 -0.42 -9.88
CA GLY A 109 -23.56 0.41 -9.15
C GLY A 109 -22.93 1.66 -8.53
N PRO A 110 -23.76 2.46 -7.85
CA PRO A 110 -23.43 3.85 -7.53
C PRO A 110 -22.25 3.95 -6.56
N PRO A 111 -21.55 5.09 -6.53
CA PRO A 111 -20.41 5.34 -5.67
C PRO A 111 -20.85 5.52 -4.21
N ALA A 112 -21.19 4.41 -3.56
CA ALA A 112 -21.63 4.32 -2.18
C ALA A 112 -20.76 3.33 -1.39
N ARG A 113 -20.44 3.67 -0.14
CA ARG A 113 -19.56 2.85 0.73
C ARG A 113 -20.11 1.45 0.92
N GLU A 114 -21.42 1.34 1.12
CA GLU A 114 -22.13 0.08 1.33
C GLU A 114 -22.03 -0.81 0.10
N GLN A 115 -22.05 -0.21 -1.10
CA GLN A 115 -21.94 -0.92 -2.37
C GLN A 115 -20.52 -1.45 -2.61
N VAL A 116 -19.50 -0.67 -2.24
CA VAL A 116 -18.09 -1.10 -2.25
C VAL A 116 -17.89 -2.26 -1.28
N LEU A 117 -18.33 -2.09 -0.03
CA LEU A 117 -18.24 -3.14 0.99
C LEU A 117 -18.93 -4.42 0.55
N ALA A 118 -20.17 -4.34 0.04
CA ALA A 118 -20.95 -5.50 -0.38
C ALA A 118 -20.23 -6.34 -1.45
N GLN A 119 -19.58 -5.69 -2.42
CA GLN A 119 -18.89 -6.37 -3.52
C GLN A 119 -17.50 -6.89 -3.15
N LEU A 120 -16.88 -6.32 -2.11
CA LEU A 120 -15.58 -6.77 -1.60
C LEU A 120 -15.69 -7.69 -0.36
N ARG A 121 -16.90 -8.01 0.08
CA ARG A 121 -17.15 -8.97 1.17
C ARG A 121 -16.41 -10.28 0.93
N GLY A 122 -15.78 -10.80 1.99
CA GLY A 122 -15.02 -12.05 1.95
C GLY A 122 -13.61 -11.93 1.36
N ARG A 123 -13.17 -10.73 0.93
CA ARG A 123 -11.83 -10.50 0.36
C ARG A 123 -10.82 -9.93 1.35
N GLY A 124 -11.06 -10.09 2.65
CA GLY A 124 -10.14 -9.61 3.70
C GLY A 124 -10.10 -8.10 3.88
N VAL A 125 -11.18 -7.39 3.55
CA VAL A 125 -11.31 -5.95 3.82
C VAL A 125 -11.38 -5.72 5.34
N GLU A 126 -10.47 -4.90 5.86
CA GLU A 126 -10.46 -4.47 7.26
C GLU A 126 -11.28 -3.18 7.44
N ASP A 127 -11.12 -2.21 6.53
CA ASP A 127 -11.93 -0.99 6.51
C ASP A 127 -12.10 -0.42 5.10
N VAL A 128 -13.10 0.45 4.93
CA VAL A 128 -13.32 1.27 3.74
C VAL A 128 -13.54 2.70 4.18
N HIS A 129 -12.57 3.55 3.88
CA HIS A 129 -12.63 4.97 4.16
C HIS A 129 -13.23 5.73 2.98
N VAL A 130 -14.04 6.74 3.26
CA VAL A 130 -14.63 7.62 2.24
C VAL A 130 -13.91 8.96 2.30
N VAL A 131 -13.48 9.45 1.14
CA VAL A 131 -12.89 10.79 1.00
C VAL A 131 -13.63 11.53 -0.09
N ARG A 132 -14.02 12.78 0.16
CA ARG A 132 -14.60 13.64 -0.88
C ARG A 132 -13.49 14.43 -1.56
N VAL A 133 -13.50 14.41 -2.88
CA VAL A 133 -12.51 15.08 -3.74
C VAL A 133 -13.20 15.71 -4.95
N GLU A 134 -12.48 16.51 -5.72
CA GLU A 134 -13.03 17.15 -6.91
C GLU A 134 -13.24 16.13 -8.04
N ARG A 135 -14.40 16.16 -8.70
CA ARG A 135 -14.70 15.25 -9.82
C ARG A 135 -13.64 15.30 -10.92
N ALA A 136 -13.24 16.51 -11.30
CA ALA A 136 -12.26 16.71 -12.38
C ALA A 136 -10.91 16.05 -12.05
N ASP A 137 -10.51 16.02 -10.77
CA ASP A 137 -9.29 15.35 -10.34
C ASP A 137 -9.40 13.82 -10.42
N VAL A 138 -10.55 13.27 -10.02
CA VAL A 138 -10.84 11.84 -10.16
C VAL A 138 -10.82 11.41 -11.62
N GLU A 139 -11.48 12.16 -12.51
CA GLU A 139 -11.51 11.87 -13.94
C GLU A 139 -10.10 11.86 -14.56
N ARG A 140 -9.26 12.85 -14.19
CA ARG A 140 -7.86 12.89 -14.59
C ARG A 140 -7.07 11.69 -14.08
N LEU A 141 -7.27 11.29 -12.83
CA LEU A 141 -6.59 10.13 -12.27
C LEU A 141 -7.04 8.83 -12.96
N VAL A 142 -8.34 8.62 -13.14
CA VAL A 142 -8.89 7.45 -13.85
C VAL A 142 -8.31 7.38 -15.26
N GLN A 143 -8.37 8.48 -16.02
CA GLN A 143 -7.82 8.53 -17.38
C GLN A 143 -6.34 8.13 -17.39
N ARG A 144 -5.52 8.71 -16.50
CA ARG A 144 -4.10 8.40 -16.40
C ARG A 144 -3.85 6.91 -16.08
N LEU A 145 -4.63 6.33 -15.17
CA LEU A 145 -4.47 4.93 -14.78
C LEU A 145 -4.92 3.97 -15.88
N ASP A 146 -5.99 4.31 -16.59
CA ASP A 146 -6.44 3.55 -17.75
C ASP A 146 -5.43 3.63 -18.90
N GLU A 147 -4.92 4.81 -19.22
CA GLU A 147 -3.85 4.97 -20.23
C GLU A 147 -2.62 4.14 -19.88
N LEU A 148 -2.21 4.15 -18.59
CA LEU A 148 -1.11 3.33 -18.11
C LEU A 148 -1.39 1.83 -18.23
N TYR A 149 -2.62 1.43 -17.92
CA TYR A 149 -3.06 0.04 -18.03
C TYR A 149 -3.02 -0.42 -19.50
N GLU A 150 -3.64 0.33 -20.40
CA GLU A 150 -3.73 0.02 -21.82
C GLU A 150 -2.34 -0.01 -22.48
N ALA A 151 -1.43 0.88 -22.08
CA ALA A 151 -0.05 0.88 -22.55
C ALA A 151 0.72 -0.41 -22.21
N HIS A 152 0.31 -1.14 -21.16
CA HIS A 152 0.94 -2.38 -20.72
C HIS A 152 0.05 -3.62 -20.90
N ARG A 153 -1.04 -3.49 -21.66
CA ARG A 153 -2.04 -4.54 -21.87
C ARG A 153 -1.48 -5.85 -22.40
N ALA A 154 -0.37 -5.82 -23.13
CA ALA A 154 0.33 -7.02 -23.61
C ALA A 154 0.79 -7.96 -22.48
N THR A 155 0.85 -7.47 -21.24
CA THR A 155 1.24 -8.23 -20.04
C THR A 155 0.05 -8.65 -19.19
N GLU A 156 -1.19 -8.44 -19.67
CA GLU A 156 -2.41 -8.66 -18.89
C GLU A 156 -2.55 -10.10 -18.38
N VAL A 157 -2.82 -10.24 -17.08
CA VAL A 157 -3.22 -11.48 -16.42
C VAL A 157 -4.49 -11.24 -15.63
N ALA A 158 -5.53 -12.03 -15.90
CA ALA A 158 -6.74 -12.03 -15.11
C ALA A 158 -6.54 -12.88 -13.85
N ASN A 159 -6.95 -12.35 -12.70
CA ASN A 159 -6.91 -13.05 -11.43
C ASN A 159 -8.33 -13.14 -10.85
N ALA A 160 -8.89 -14.35 -10.93
CA ALA A 160 -10.27 -14.60 -10.52
C ALA A 160 -10.48 -14.45 -9.00
N ASP A 161 -9.47 -14.75 -8.19
CA ASP A 161 -9.54 -14.64 -6.71
C ASP A 161 -9.77 -13.19 -6.29
N TYR A 162 -9.15 -12.24 -7.00
CA TYR A 162 -9.33 -10.81 -6.78
C TYR A 162 -10.43 -10.20 -7.65
N GLY A 163 -10.93 -10.90 -8.66
CA GLY A 163 -11.89 -10.36 -9.63
C GLY A 163 -11.34 -9.13 -10.36
N MET A 164 -10.02 -9.13 -10.62
CA MET A 164 -9.29 -8.02 -11.24
C MET A 164 -8.40 -8.55 -12.36
N SER A 165 -7.97 -7.66 -13.24
CA SER A 165 -6.92 -7.95 -14.21
C SER A 165 -5.71 -7.07 -13.92
N PHE A 166 -4.53 -7.60 -14.17
CA PHE A 166 -3.25 -7.02 -13.76
C PHE A 166 -2.34 -6.88 -14.96
N VAL A 167 -1.65 -5.75 -15.06
CA VAL A 167 -0.58 -5.51 -16.02
C VAL A 167 0.71 -5.14 -15.30
N HIS A 168 1.84 -5.24 -15.99
CA HIS A 168 3.11 -4.69 -15.50
C HIS A 168 2.99 -3.19 -15.27
N HIS A 169 3.54 -2.74 -14.15
CA HIS A 169 3.71 -1.32 -13.87
C HIS A 169 5.16 -0.90 -14.15
N PRO A 170 5.40 0.28 -14.74
CA PRO A 170 6.76 0.74 -15.10
C PRO A 170 7.63 0.99 -13.87
N ARG A 171 7.02 1.40 -12.76
CA ARG A 171 7.72 1.52 -11.47
C ARG A 171 7.83 0.17 -10.78
N ARG A 172 9.04 -0.13 -10.31
CA ARG A 172 9.34 -1.34 -9.53
C ARG A 172 8.75 -1.27 -8.12
N TYR A 173 8.37 -2.43 -7.61
CA TYR A 173 7.97 -2.61 -6.22
C TYR A 173 9.21 -2.72 -5.34
N THR A 174 9.23 -2.00 -4.23
CA THR A 174 10.32 -2.03 -3.24
C THR A 174 9.74 -1.83 -1.84
N TRP A 175 10.53 -2.09 -0.80
CA TRP A 175 10.16 -1.71 0.56
C TRP A 175 9.81 -0.22 0.72
N PHE A 176 10.54 0.67 0.05
CA PHE A 176 10.34 2.13 0.07
C PHE A 176 9.35 2.63 -1.00
N TRP A 177 8.74 1.72 -1.76
CA TRP A 177 7.71 2.03 -2.73
C TRP A 177 6.81 0.81 -2.94
N ASN A 178 5.87 0.67 -2.01
CA ASN A 178 4.90 -0.42 -1.98
C ASN A 178 3.49 0.07 -2.34
N SER A 179 2.49 -0.79 -2.15
CA SER A 179 1.07 -0.48 -2.39
C SER A 179 0.60 0.77 -1.67
N ASN A 180 0.97 0.94 -0.41
CA ASN A 180 0.53 2.07 0.42
C ASN A 180 1.15 3.39 -0.04
N HIS A 181 2.42 3.40 -0.47
CA HIS A 181 3.03 4.60 -1.06
C HIS A 181 2.34 4.98 -2.38
N GLN A 182 1.95 3.99 -3.18
CA GLN A 182 1.26 4.24 -4.43
C GLN A 182 -0.17 4.76 -4.20
N THR A 183 -0.88 4.21 -3.21
CA THR A 183 -2.17 4.73 -2.73
C THR A 183 -2.05 6.16 -2.24
N ALA A 184 -1.02 6.49 -1.44
CA ALA A 184 -0.74 7.86 -1.02
C ALA A 184 -0.54 8.80 -2.23
N ALA A 185 0.27 8.39 -3.21
CA ALA A 185 0.49 9.19 -4.41
C ALA A 185 -0.77 9.38 -5.27
N TRP A 186 -1.70 8.41 -5.26
CA TRP A 186 -3.00 8.56 -5.92
C TRP A 186 -3.93 9.50 -5.16
N LEU A 187 -3.90 9.46 -3.82
CA LEU A 187 -4.66 10.40 -2.98
C LEU A 187 -4.14 11.84 -3.15
N GLU A 188 -2.83 12.03 -3.22
CA GLU A 188 -2.23 13.33 -3.55
C GLU A 188 -2.64 13.81 -4.94
N ALA A 189 -2.71 12.91 -5.93
CA ALA A 189 -3.13 13.24 -7.28
C ALA A 189 -4.60 13.70 -7.37
N VAL A 190 -5.44 13.39 -6.37
CA VAL A 190 -6.82 13.87 -6.26
C VAL A 190 -6.99 15.02 -5.27
N GLY A 191 -5.90 15.67 -4.90
CA GLY A 191 -5.91 16.90 -4.10
C GLY A 191 -5.93 16.67 -2.59
N CYS A 192 -5.81 15.43 -2.10
CA CYS A 192 -5.62 15.19 -0.67
C CYS A 192 -4.19 15.54 -0.23
N GLU A 193 -4.04 15.95 1.02
CA GLU A 193 -2.72 15.97 1.66
C GLU A 193 -2.47 14.63 2.35
N VAL A 194 -1.31 14.01 2.14
CA VAL A 194 -0.94 12.77 2.83
C VAL A 194 0.22 13.04 3.79
N ARG A 195 -0.02 12.82 5.08
CA ARG A 195 0.94 13.02 6.17
C ARG A 195 1.35 11.69 6.77
N GLY A 196 2.66 11.48 6.92
CA GLY A 196 3.21 10.27 7.50
C GLY A 196 3.86 9.36 6.45
N PRO A 197 4.27 8.15 6.84
CA PRO A 197 5.26 7.41 6.07
C PRO A 197 4.69 6.44 5.02
N ALA A 198 3.38 6.15 5.03
CA ALA A 198 2.74 5.25 4.06
C ALA A 198 3.41 3.86 3.93
N PHE A 199 4.03 3.33 4.98
CA PHE A 199 4.64 1.99 4.94
C PHE A 199 3.60 0.87 5.05
N ALA A 200 2.53 1.09 5.81
CA ALA A 200 1.48 0.10 6.10
C ALA A 200 0.09 0.66 5.76
N SER A 201 -0.87 -0.24 5.54
CA SER A 201 -2.26 0.11 5.30
C SER A 201 -2.92 0.40 6.65
N ARG A 202 -2.74 1.65 7.10
CA ARG A 202 -3.25 2.18 8.37
C ARG A 202 -3.61 3.64 8.15
N TRP A 203 -4.81 3.84 7.61
CA TRP A 203 -5.26 5.14 7.15
C TRP A 203 -6.09 5.84 8.22
N ARG A 204 -5.85 7.13 8.40
CA ARG A 204 -6.73 8.03 9.15
C ARG A 204 -7.21 9.09 8.19
N ILE A 205 -8.52 9.30 8.10
CA ILE A 205 -9.08 10.39 7.31
C ILE A 205 -9.41 11.56 8.22
N GLU A 206 -8.94 12.73 7.85
CA GLU A 206 -9.27 14.01 8.47
C GLU A 206 -9.94 14.90 7.42
N GLU A 207 -10.96 15.65 7.83
CA GLU A 207 -11.50 16.73 7.00
C GLU A 207 -10.56 17.93 7.13
N ALA A 208 -10.30 18.66 6.05
CA ALA A 208 -9.57 19.92 6.20
C ALA A 208 -10.39 20.92 7.01
N ASP A 209 -9.72 21.64 7.92
CA ASP A 209 -10.30 22.76 8.64
C ASP A 209 -10.80 23.80 7.63
N ARG A 210 -12.09 24.14 7.72
CA ARG A 210 -12.77 25.10 6.83
C ARG A 210 -12.47 26.54 7.22
#